data_AF-A0A967C900-F1
#
_entry.id   AF-A0A967C900-F1
#
_cell.length_a   1.000
_cell.length_b   1.000
_cell.length_c   1.000
_cell.angle_alpha   90.00
_cell.angle_beta   90.00
_cell.angle_gamma   90.00
#
_symmetry.space_group_name_H-M   'P 1'
#
loop_
_entity.id
_entity.type
_entity.pdbx_description
1 polymer ?
#
loop_
_entity_poly.entity_id
_entity_poly.type
_entity_poly.pdbx_seq_one_letter_code
_entity_poly.pdbx_strand_id
1 'polypeptide(L)'
;MAQRFRIPAAAAGFSLVELMLSLSLGLVLSGAMLQGLMAEGQTSLRMSRLLRERTYQRRTLELLKTDLRRAKAVSADPIAALPKPAECSLAGRLPVLHLTTPEGVVLYSVGAAPSGIWRGQVLMRCGPAFGLDGGIEPGSSVQNRVVLDGLASKPQPWTGCQALLGSASELPDDLAGSSSRAFSACLDSGSGLVAVRLQQEFRANGGRLQTISSETLLGSGG
;
A
#
# COMPACT_ATOMS: atom_id res chain seq x y z
N MET A 1 29.82 -47.78 72.63
CA MET A 1 29.57 -46.50 71.94
C MET A 1 28.58 -46.76 70.81
N ALA A 2 27.30 -46.39 70.98
CA ALA A 2 26.26 -46.57 69.96
C ALA A 2 25.75 -45.19 69.52
N GLN A 3 26.10 -44.78 68.30
CA GLN A 3 25.53 -43.60 67.65
C GLN A 3 24.09 -43.92 67.24
N ARG A 4 23.12 -43.26 67.90
CA ARG A 4 21.73 -43.23 67.44
C ARG A 4 21.66 -42.36 66.19
N PHE A 5 21.50 -42.99 65.04
CA PHE A 5 21.09 -42.35 63.80
C PHE A 5 19.68 -41.77 64.00
N ARG A 6 19.56 -40.44 64.12
CA ARG A 6 18.27 -39.75 64.03
C ARG A 6 17.90 -39.66 62.56
N ILE A 7 16.91 -40.45 62.14
CA ILE A 7 16.22 -40.25 60.87
C ILE A 7 15.38 -38.97 61.02
N PRO A 8 15.52 -37.96 60.14
CA PRO A 8 14.64 -36.80 60.16
C PRO A 8 13.19 -37.20 59.84
N ALA A 9 12.27 -36.45 60.43
CA ALA A 9 10.85 -36.73 60.54
C ALA A 9 10.11 -36.91 59.20
N ALA A 10 8.99 -37.62 59.30
CA ALA A 10 8.03 -37.97 58.27
C ALA A 10 7.78 -36.87 57.21
N ALA A 11 7.71 -37.28 55.95
CA ALA A 11 7.19 -36.46 54.86
C ALA A 11 5.76 -36.01 55.21
N ALA A 12 5.59 -34.73 55.51
CA ALA A 12 4.29 -34.12 55.68
C ALA A 12 3.55 -34.17 54.34
N GLY A 13 2.46 -34.94 54.28
CA GLY A 13 1.59 -34.97 53.11
C GLY A 13 0.89 -33.62 52.92
N PHE A 14 0.74 -33.20 51.67
CA PHE A 14 0.00 -31.98 51.32
C PHE A 14 -1.45 -32.09 51.79
N SER A 15 -1.97 -31.01 52.38
CA SER A 15 -3.41 -30.95 52.67
C SER A 15 -4.21 -30.79 51.38
N LEU A 16 -5.45 -31.29 51.35
CA LEU A 16 -6.35 -31.12 50.19
C LEU A 16 -6.51 -29.64 49.79
N VAL A 17 -6.53 -28.73 50.78
CA VAL A 17 -6.60 -27.29 50.55
C VAL A 17 -5.37 -26.78 49.81
N GLU A 18 -4.18 -27.26 50.17
CA GLU A 18 -2.90 -26.88 49.54
C GLU A 18 -2.80 -27.39 48.09
N LEU A 19 -3.36 -28.58 47.83
CA LEU A 19 -3.52 -29.12 46.48
C LEU A 19 -4.51 -28.31 45.64
N MET A 20 -5.64 -27.89 46.20
CA MET A 20 -6.59 -27.03 45.47
C MET A 20 -6.02 -25.64 45.21
N LEU A 21 -5.26 -25.09 46.15
CA LEU A 21 -4.64 -23.77 46.03
C LEU A 21 -3.53 -23.77 44.97
N SER A 22 -2.66 -24.80 44.97
CA SER A 22 -1.65 -24.96 43.92
C SER A 22 -2.28 -25.19 42.53
N LEU A 23 -3.33 -26.00 42.43
CA LEU A 23 -4.05 -26.22 41.18
C LEU A 23 -4.70 -24.93 40.65
N SER A 24 -5.41 -24.20 41.50
CA SER A 24 -6.04 -22.93 41.10
C SER A 24 -5.02 -21.89 40.66
N LEU A 25 -3.89 -21.77 41.37
CA LEU A 25 -2.80 -20.87 40.98
C LEU A 25 -2.18 -21.27 39.63
N GLY A 26 -1.98 -22.57 39.40
CA GLY A 26 -1.48 -23.09 38.12
C GLY A 26 -2.43 -22.82 36.95
N LEU A 27 -3.75 -22.96 37.17
CA LEU A 27 -4.78 -22.63 36.18
C LEU A 27 -4.81 -21.13 35.86
N VAL A 28 -4.69 -20.27 36.87
CA VAL A 28 -4.63 -18.82 36.66
C VAL A 28 -3.38 -18.43 35.87
N LEU A 29 -2.20 -18.97 36.23
CA LEU A 29 -0.94 -18.68 35.55
C LEU A 29 -0.96 -19.15 34.09
N SER A 30 -1.40 -20.38 33.85
CA SER A 30 -1.53 -20.92 32.49
C SER A 30 -2.55 -20.14 31.65
N GLY A 31 -3.67 -19.73 32.24
CA GLY A 31 -4.65 -18.85 31.60
C GLY A 31 -4.05 -17.50 31.20
N ALA A 32 -3.29 -16.87 32.09
CA ALA A 32 -2.61 -15.60 31.81
C ALA A 32 -1.57 -15.74 30.67
N MET A 33 -0.79 -16.83 30.65
CA MET A 33 0.16 -17.12 29.57
C MET A 33 -0.55 -17.30 28.22
N LEU A 34 -1.66 -18.05 28.18
CA LEU A 34 -2.46 -18.25 26.96
C LEU A 34 -3.04 -16.92 26.44
N GLN A 35 -3.54 -16.06 27.32
CA GLN A 35 -4.03 -14.73 26.96
C GLN A 35 -2.90 -13.86 26.37
N GLY A 36 -1.70 -13.92 26.95
CA GLY A 36 -0.52 -13.23 26.41
C GLY A 36 -0.18 -13.66 24.99
N LEU A 37 -0.10 -14.98 24.74
CA LEU A 37 0.19 -15.53 23.41
C LEU A 37 -0.87 -15.14 22.38
N MET A 38 -2.16 -15.15 22.75
CA MET A 38 -3.23 -14.71 21.86
C MET A 38 -3.12 -13.23 21.51
N ALA A 39 -2.76 -12.38 22.47
CA ALA A 39 -2.59 -10.94 22.25
C ALA A 39 -1.41 -10.64 21.30
N GLU A 40 -0.29 -11.35 21.44
CA GLU A 40 0.87 -11.25 20.54
C GLU A 40 0.54 -11.71 19.11
N GLY A 41 -0.22 -12.80 18.97
CA GLY A 41 -0.67 -13.31 17.67
C GLY A 41 -1.50 -12.28 16.90
N GLN A 42 -2.45 -11.62 17.57
CA GLN A 42 -3.27 -10.58 16.93
C GLN A 42 -2.44 -9.36 16.50
N THR A 43 -1.44 -8.99 17.30
CA THR A 43 -0.53 -7.88 17.01
C THR A 43 0.34 -8.19 15.79
N SER A 44 0.86 -9.41 15.73
CA SER A 44 1.69 -9.90 14.61
C SER A 44 0.93 -9.89 13.29
N LEU A 45 -0.35 -10.31 13.29
CA LEU A 45 -1.21 -10.27 12.11
C LEU A 45 -1.53 -8.85 11.63
N ARG A 46 -1.70 -7.90 12.57
CA ARG A 46 -1.90 -6.48 12.22
C ARG A 46 -0.67 -5.89 11.56
N MET A 47 0.51 -6.17 12.14
CA MET A 47 1.78 -5.66 11.62
C MET A 47 2.11 -6.24 10.25
N SER A 48 1.96 -7.56 10.07
CA SER A 48 2.22 -8.21 8.77
C SER A 48 1.33 -7.66 7.66
N ARG A 49 0.06 -7.38 7.96
CA ARG A 49 -0.87 -6.75 7.01
C ARG A 49 -0.43 -5.34 6.64
N LEU A 50 -0.08 -4.50 7.61
CA LEU A 50 0.42 -3.14 7.35
C LEU A 50 1.68 -3.16 6.46
N LEU A 51 2.62 -4.05 6.75
CA LEU A 51 3.85 -4.22 5.95
C LEU A 51 3.55 -4.67 4.52
N ARG A 52 2.58 -5.57 4.35
CA ARG A 52 2.12 -6.03 3.03
C ARG A 52 1.55 -4.87 2.20
N GLU A 53 0.64 -4.07 2.77
CA GLU A 53 0.06 -2.92 2.06
C GLU A 53 1.15 -1.88 1.70
N ARG A 54 2.06 -1.56 2.63
CA ARG A 54 3.20 -0.67 2.34
C ARG A 54 4.10 -1.21 1.23
N THR A 55 4.30 -2.52 1.16
CA THR A 55 5.08 -3.15 0.10
C THR A 55 4.40 -2.99 -1.27
N TYR A 56 3.07 -3.17 -1.33
CA TYR A 56 2.31 -2.95 -2.56
C TYR A 56 2.34 -1.49 -3.01
N GLN A 57 2.18 -0.56 -2.08
CA GLN A 57 2.31 0.87 -2.35
C GLN A 57 3.68 1.22 -2.92
N ARG A 58 4.76 0.74 -2.25
CA ARG A 58 6.13 1.00 -2.67
C ARG A 58 6.43 0.43 -4.06
N ARG A 59 5.99 -0.81 -4.35
CA ARG A 59 6.16 -1.41 -5.69
C ARG A 59 5.43 -0.62 -6.77
N THR A 60 4.24 -0.13 -6.48
CA THR A 60 3.46 0.71 -7.41
C THR A 60 4.17 2.03 -7.68
N LEU A 61 4.69 2.68 -6.63
CA LEU A 61 5.47 3.90 -6.79
C LEU A 61 6.74 3.64 -7.61
N GLU A 62 7.50 2.58 -7.34
CA GLU A 62 8.69 2.23 -8.12
C GLU A 62 8.38 1.93 -9.59
N LEU A 63 7.25 1.29 -9.89
CA LEU A 63 6.75 1.13 -11.25
C LEU A 63 6.50 2.49 -11.91
N LEU A 64 5.77 3.38 -11.23
CA LEU A 64 5.48 4.73 -11.69
C LEU A 64 6.75 5.57 -11.91
N LYS A 65 7.74 5.47 -11.00
CA LYS A 65 9.05 6.12 -11.17
C LYS A 65 9.78 5.62 -12.41
N THR A 66 9.63 4.33 -12.71
CA THR A 66 10.30 3.70 -13.85
C THR A 66 9.66 4.15 -15.16
N ASP A 67 8.34 4.20 -15.22
CA ASP A 67 7.62 4.71 -16.40
C ASP A 67 7.90 6.22 -16.59
N LEU A 68 7.89 7.03 -15.53
CA LEU A 68 8.20 8.46 -15.62
C LEU A 68 9.64 8.73 -16.07
N ARG A 69 10.63 8.00 -15.56
CA ARG A 69 12.03 8.15 -16.00
C ARG A 69 12.22 7.84 -17.48
N ARG A 70 11.39 6.96 -18.06
CA ARG A 70 11.42 6.63 -19.49
C ARG A 70 10.54 7.55 -20.34
N ALA A 71 9.64 8.32 -19.71
CA ALA A 71 8.75 9.20 -20.42
C ALA A 71 9.55 10.34 -21.06
N LYS A 72 9.35 10.53 -22.37
CA LYS A 72 9.83 11.69 -23.11
C LYS A 72 9.01 12.94 -22.81
N ALA A 73 7.74 12.74 -22.47
CA ALA A 73 6.82 13.82 -22.14
C ALA A 73 5.72 13.34 -21.21
N VAL A 74 5.23 14.27 -20.38
CA VAL A 74 4.06 14.14 -19.53
C VAL A 74 3.01 15.12 -20.05
N SER A 75 1.79 14.65 -20.32
CA SER A 75 0.73 15.56 -20.75
C SER A 75 0.20 16.39 -19.59
N ALA A 76 0.12 17.71 -19.77
CA ALA A 76 -0.57 18.62 -18.85
C ALA A 76 -2.09 18.41 -18.85
N ASP A 77 -2.65 17.92 -19.96
CA ASP A 77 -4.06 17.49 -20.05
C ASP A 77 -4.12 16.00 -20.42
N PRO A 78 -4.21 15.10 -19.43
CA PRO A 78 -4.34 13.66 -19.66
C PRO A 78 -5.65 13.25 -20.34
N ILE A 79 -6.70 14.08 -20.27
CA ILE A 79 -8.03 13.78 -20.85
C ILE A 79 -8.01 14.12 -22.35
N ALA A 80 -7.48 15.29 -22.72
CA ALA A 80 -7.33 15.65 -24.13
C ALA A 80 -6.31 14.78 -24.86
N ALA A 81 -5.26 14.33 -24.17
CA ALA A 81 -4.22 13.47 -24.73
C ALA A 81 -4.58 11.98 -24.79
N LEU A 82 -5.85 11.61 -24.57
CA LEU A 82 -6.23 10.20 -24.52
C LEU A 82 -5.85 9.46 -25.82
N PRO A 83 -5.22 8.27 -25.70
CA PRO A 83 -5.01 7.42 -26.86
C PRO A 83 -6.35 7.06 -27.49
N LYS A 84 -6.33 6.71 -28.79
CA LYS A 84 -7.55 6.33 -29.53
C LYS A 84 -8.37 5.31 -28.72
N PRO A 85 -9.70 5.39 -28.71
CA PRO A 85 -10.56 4.61 -27.81
C PRO A 85 -10.36 3.07 -27.87
N ALA A 86 -9.71 2.56 -28.92
CA ALA A 86 -9.40 1.15 -29.11
C ALA A 86 -8.21 0.63 -28.28
N GLU A 87 -7.30 1.48 -27.80
CA GLU A 87 -6.04 1.03 -27.17
C GLU A 87 -6.15 0.87 -25.64
N CYS A 88 -6.97 1.71 -24.98
CA CYS A 88 -7.11 1.71 -23.53
C CYS A 88 -8.56 1.99 -23.09
N SER A 89 -9.33 0.94 -22.77
CA SER A 89 -10.68 1.13 -22.22
C SER A 89 -10.66 1.67 -20.79
N LEU A 90 -11.16 2.90 -20.61
CA LEU A 90 -11.24 3.56 -19.31
C LEU A 90 -12.43 3.11 -18.47
N ALA A 91 -13.52 2.64 -19.08
CA ALA A 91 -14.75 2.25 -18.38
C ALA A 91 -15.21 3.27 -17.31
N GLY A 92 -15.15 4.57 -17.64
CA GLY A 92 -15.54 5.67 -16.74
C GLY A 92 -14.52 6.05 -15.66
N ARG A 93 -13.31 5.46 -15.66
CA ARG A 93 -12.21 5.88 -14.79
C ARG A 93 -11.61 7.21 -15.25
N LEU A 94 -11.12 8.00 -14.30
CA LEU A 94 -10.45 9.26 -14.55
C LEU A 94 -8.99 9.00 -14.97
N PRO A 95 -8.56 9.42 -16.18
CA PRO A 95 -7.14 9.43 -16.52
C PRO A 95 -6.44 10.54 -15.75
N VAL A 96 -5.40 10.20 -15.00
CA VAL A 96 -4.66 11.16 -14.13
C VAL A 96 -3.28 11.45 -14.67
N LEU A 97 -2.61 10.45 -15.27
CA LEU A 97 -1.26 10.64 -15.81
C LEU A 97 -1.18 10.02 -17.19
N HIS A 98 -0.74 10.81 -18.16
CA HIS A 98 -0.51 10.36 -19.53
C HIS A 98 0.95 10.61 -19.88
N LEU A 99 1.66 9.53 -20.19
CA LEU A 99 3.09 9.51 -20.46
C LEU A 99 3.32 9.05 -21.90
N THR A 100 4.19 9.77 -22.61
CA THR A 100 4.69 9.35 -23.91
C THR A 100 6.09 8.76 -23.74
N THR A 101 6.25 7.46 -23.96
CA THR A 101 7.55 6.77 -23.87
C THR A 101 8.04 6.36 -25.28
N PRO A 102 9.32 5.97 -25.44
CA PRO A 102 9.81 5.43 -26.71
C PRO A 102 9.03 4.19 -27.21
N GLU A 103 8.53 3.38 -26.29
CA GLU A 103 7.87 2.10 -26.56
C GLU A 103 6.35 2.21 -26.75
N GLY A 104 5.75 3.33 -26.33
CA GLY A 104 4.33 3.59 -26.49
C GLY A 104 3.78 4.57 -25.46
N VAL A 105 2.45 4.71 -25.45
CA VAL A 105 1.75 5.53 -24.45
C VAL A 105 1.54 4.72 -23.18
N VAL A 106 1.82 5.33 -22.02
CA VAL A 106 1.46 4.80 -20.71
C VAL A 106 0.46 5.74 -20.03
N LEU A 107 -0.71 5.22 -19.70
CA LEU A 107 -1.81 5.94 -19.08
C LEU A 107 -2.15 5.34 -17.71
N TYR A 108 -2.15 6.17 -16.68
CA TYR A 108 -2.66 5.82 -15.36
C TYR A 108 -4.05 6.41 -15.16
N SER A 109 -4.98 5.57 -14.72
CA SER A 109 -6.34 5.97 -14.41
C SER A 109 -6.82 5.46 -13.06
N VAL A 110 -7.69 6.22 -12.43
CA VAL A 110 -8.27 5.92 -11.11
C VAL A 110 -9.78 5.81 -11.19
N GLY A 111 -10.34 4.83 -10.47
CA GLY A 111 -11.78 4.72 -10.28
C GLY A 111 -12.24 3.32 -9.96
N ALA A 112 -13.42 2.94 -10.48
CA ALA A 112 -14.04 1.65 -10.19
C ALA A 112 -13.20 0.47 -10.70
N ALA A 113 -13.16 -0.58 -9.89
CA ALA A 113 -12.54 -1.85 -10.23
C ALA A 113 -13.21 -2.51 -11.46
N PRO A 114 -12.44 -3.22 -12.29
CA PRO A 114 -13.00 -3.94 -13.45
C PRO A 114 -13.85 -5.17 -13.06
N SER A 115 -13.70 -5.68 -11.83
CA SER A 115 -14.47 -6.83 -11.31
C SER A 115 -14.46 -6.86 -9.77
N GLY A 116 -15.31 -7.72 -9.18
CA GLY A 116 -15.50 -7.79 -7.72
C GLY A 116 -14.37 -8.43 -6.91
N ILE A 117 -13.29 -8.92 -7.55
CA ILE A 117 -12.13 -9.50 -6.84
C ILE A 117 -11.20 -8.43 -6.23
N TRP A 118 -11.34 -7.18 -6.68
CA TRP A 118 -10.51 -6.06 -6.24
C TRP A 118 -11.18 -5.30 -5.09
N ARG A 119 -10.36 -4.70 -4.23
CA ARG A 119 -10.86 -3.94 -3.07
C ARG A 119 -11.15 -2.50 -3.47
N GLY A 120 -12.42 -2.11 -3.53
CA GLY A 120 -12.82 -0.71 -3.68
C GLY A 120 -12.33 -0.07 -4.99
N GLN A 121 -11.79 1.15 -4.89
CA GLN A 121 -11.21 1.86 -6.03
C GLN A 121 -9.82 1.33 -6.38
N VAL A 122 -9.45 1.40 -7.66
CA VAL A 122 -8.20 0.86 -8.20
C VAL A 122 -7.40 1.92 -8.96
N LEU A 123 -6.09 1.77 -8.94
CA LEU A 123 -5.17 2.40 -9.88
C LEU A 123 -4.91 1.42 -11.02
N MET A 124 -5.22 1.83 -12.24
CA MET A 124 -4.99 1.08 -13.45
C MET A 124 -3.81 1.69 -14.21
N ARG A 125 -2.96 0.84 -14.77
CA ARG A 125 -1.97 1.20 -15.78
C ARG A 125 -2.40 0.60 -17.11
N CYS A 126 -2.50 1.42 -18.13
CA CYS A 126 -2.66 1.01 -19.50
C CYS A 126 -1.40 1.38 -20.30
N GLY A 127 -0.78 0.44 -21.00
CA GLY A 127 0.40 0.72 -21.80
C GLY A 127 1.07 -0.55 -22.32
N PRO A 128 2.29 -0.45 -22.88
CA PRO A 128 3.06 -1.62 -23.32
C PRO A 128 3.17 -2.69 -22.24
N ALA A 129 3.13 -3.95 -22.65
CA ALA A 129 3.25 -5.10 -21.78
C ALA A 129 4.67 -5.23 -21.22
N PHE A 130 4.78 -5.88 -20.06
CA PHE A 130 6.07 -6.29 -19.51
C PHE A 130 6.42 -7.69 -19.98
N GLY A 131 7.69 -7.90 -20.36
CA GLY A 131 8.28 -9.19 -20.64
C GLY A 131 8.55 -10.01 -19.37
N LEU A 132 9.07 -11.23 -19.54
CA LEU A 132 9.40 -12.14 -18.44
C LEU A 132 10.59 -11.64 -17.60
N ASP A 133 11.41 -10.78 -18.17
CA ASP A 133 12.53 -10.09 -17.52
C ASP A 133 12.07 -8.87 -16.70
N GLY A 134 10.77 -8.52 -16.76
CA GLY A 134 10.22 -7.32 -16.14
C GLY A 134 10.53 -6.03 -16.91
N GLY A 135 11.14 -6.13 -18.09
CA GLY A 135 11.32 -5.03 -19.03
C GLY A 135 10.04 -4.75 -19.82
N ILE A 136 9.97 -3.60 -20.51
CA ILE A 136 8.88 -3.34 -21.46
C ILE A 136 9.19 -4.15 -22.72
N GLU A 137 8.23 -4.95 -23.18
CA GLU A 137 8.33 -5.73 -24.41
C GLU A 137 8.04 -4.82 -25.62
N PRO A 138 9.03 -4.50 -26.48
CA PRO A 138 8.83 -3.61 -27.61
C PRO A 138 7.83 -4.19 -28.62
N GLY A 139 6.91 -3.35 -29.12
CA GLY A 139 5.89 -3.79 -30.08
C GLY A 139 4.80 -4.70 -29.49
N SER A 140 4.76 -4.86 -28.16
CA SER A 140 3.71 -5.61 -27.48
C SER A 140 2.35 -4.93 -27.60
N SER A 141 1.28 -5.72 -27.48
CA SER A 141 -0.06 -5.19 -27.36
C SER A 141 -0.21 -4.39 -26.06
N VAL A 142 -0.96 -3.30 -26.14
CA VAL A 142 -1.29 -2.49 -24.98
C VAL A 142 -2.12 -3.32 -24.01
N GLN A 143 -1.73 -3.31 -22.74
CA GLN A 143 -2.42 -4.02 -21.67
C GLN A 143 -2.94 -3.06 -20.62
N ASN A 144 -4.18 -3.27 -20.20
CA ASN A 144 -4.82 -2.50 -19.14
C ASN A 144 -4.93 -3.36 -17.87
N ARG A 145 -4.16 -3.03 -16.84
CA ARG A 145 -4.04 -3.84 -15.61
C ARG A 145 -4.20 -3.01 -14.36
N VAL A 146 -4.83 -3.59 -13.35
CA VAL A 146 -4.81 -3.06 -11.98
C VAL A 146 -3.38 -3.19 -11.45
N VAL A 147 -2.78 -2.06 -11.08
CA VAL A 147 -1.45 -2.03 -10.43
C VAL A 147 -1.58 -1.89 -8.92
N LEU A 148 -2.70 -1.34 -8.45
CA LEU A 148 -2.98 -1.20 -7.04
C LEU A 148 -4.49 -1.17 -6.78
N ASP A 149 -4.92 -1.84 -5.71
CA ASP A 149 -6.30 -1.80 -5.23
C ASP A 149 -6.37 -1.17 -3.83
N GLY A 150 -7.59 -1.05 -3.30
CA GLY A 150 -7.83 -0.47 -1.98
C GLY A 150 -7.48 1.00 -1.94
N LEU A 151 -7.68 1.75 -3.03
CA LEU A 151 -7.54 3.20 -2.99
C LEU A 151 -8.60 3.82 -2.08
N ALA A 152 -8.23 4.90 -1.38
CA ALA A 152 -9.12 5.57 -0.46
C ALA A 152 -10.42 6.01 -1.15
N SER A 153 -11.56 5.60 -0.59
CA SER A 153 -12.89 5.94 -1.13
C SER A 153 -13.25 7.40 -0.89
N LYS A 154 -12.72 7.97 0.20
CA LYS A 154 -12.86 9.37 0.61
C LYS A 154 -11.47 9.97 0.87
N PRO A 155 -10.69 10.25 -0.18
CA PRO A 155 -9.36 10.82 -0.03
C PRO A 155 -9.45 12.24 0.53
N GLN A 156 -8.42 12.65 1.26
CA GLN A 156 -8.30 14.05 1.68
C GLN A 156 -7.79 14.88 0.48
N PRO A 157 -8.31 16.10 0.25
CA PRO A 157 -7.76 16.97 -0.81
C PRO A 157 -6.26 17.14 -0.65
N TRP A 158 -5.52 17.03 -1.75
CA TRP A 158 -4.08 17.21 -1.75
C TRP A 158 -3.70 18.68 -1.89
N THR A 159 -3.01 19.21 -0.90
CA THR A 159 -2.44 20.57 -0.95
C THR A 159 -0.91 20.56 -1.05
N GLY A 160 -0.28 19.38 -1.00
CA GLY A 160 1.17 19.19 -0.89
C GLY A 160 1.94 19.24 -2.20
N CYS A 161 1.27 19.43 -3.33
CA CYS A 161 1.91 19.48 -4.64
C CYS A 161 3.01 20.58 -4.71
N GLN A 162 2.68 21.79 -4.27
CA GLN A 162 3.63 22.91 -4.25
C GLN A 162 4.78 22.70 -3.26
N ALA A 163 4.52 22.02 -2.14
CA ALA A 163 5.55 21.71 -1.14
C ALA A 163 6.61 20.72 -1.67
N LEU A 164 6.23 19.82 -2.58
CA LEU A 164 7.14 18.83 -3.17
C LEU A 164 7.90 19.35 -4.37
N LEU A 165 7.27 20.18 -5.21
CA LEU A 165 7.92 20.78 -6.38
C LEU A 165 8.85 21.95 -6.00
N GLY A 166 8.67 22.51 -4.80
CA GLY A 166 9.49 23.60 -4.28
C GLY A 166 9.13 24.95 -4.90
N SER A 167 9.86 25.99 -4.50
CA SER A 167 9.64 27.38 -4.94
C SER A 167 10.01 27.66 -6.40
N ALA A 168 10.48 26.65 -7.13
CA ALA A 168 10.85 26.77 -8.54
C ALA A 168 9.66 26.65 -9.50
N SER A 169 8.52 26.10 -9.03
CA SER A 169 7.31 25.97 -9.83
C SER A 169 6.37 27.15 -9.53
N GLU A 170 6.15 28.02 -10.51
CA GLU A 170 5.35 29.24 -10.34
C GLU A 170 3.86 28.94 -10.16
N LEU A 171 3.35 27.84 -10.75
CA LEU A 171 2.05 27.22 -10.44
C LEU A 171 2.06 25.77 -10.96
N PRO A 172 2.02 24.74 -10.10
CA PRO A 172 1.96 23.38 -10.58
C PRO A 172 0.56 23.03 -11.09
N ASP A 173 0.49 22.41 -12.26
CA ASP A 173 -0.76 21.99 -12.90
C ASP A 173 -1.31 20.74 -12.20
N ASP A 174 -2.50 20.83 -11.59
CA ASP A 174 -3.22 19.66 -11.06
C ASP A 174 -3.73 18.80 -12.21
N LEU A 175 -3.03 17.70 -12.49
CA LEU A 175 -3.33 16.86 -13.63
C LEU A 175 -4.73 16.26 -13.50
N ALA A 176 -5.60 16.59 -14.46
CA ALA A 176 -6.99 16.16 -14.52
C ALA A 176 -7.82 16.48 -13.25
N GLY A 177 -7.46 17.51 -12.47
CA GLY A 177 -8.14 17.85 -11.22
C GLY A 177 -8.06 16.72 -10.19
N SER A 178 -6.93 16.00 -10.16
CA SER A 178 -6.76 14.77 -9.38
C SER A 178 -6.44 15.01 -7.90
N SER A 179 -6.23 16.26 -7.47
CA SER A 179 -5.98 16.62 -6.06
C SER A 179 -7.04 16.10 -5.09
N SER A 180 -8.30 15.96 -5.52
CA SER A 180 -9.39 15.40 -4.71
C SER A 180 -9.56 13.88 -4.84
N ARG A 181 -8.61 13.19 -5.47
CA ARG A 181 -8.64 11.74 -5.73
C ARG A 181 -7.59 11.01 -4.89
N ALA A 182 -7.73 9.70 -4.79
CA ALA A 182 -6.83 8.85 -4.01
C ALA A 182 -5.48 8.62 -4.70
N PHE A 183 -5.47 8.70 -6.04
CA PHE A 183 -4.25 8.90 -6.81
C PHE A 183 -4.30 10.32 -7.36
N SER A 184 -3.33 11.12 -6.98
CA SER A 184 -3.21 12.52 -7.38
C SER A 184 -1.85 12.74 -8.02
N ALA A 185 -1.78 13.57 -9.05
CA ALA A 185 -0.55 13.95 -9.70
C ALA A 185 -0.61 15.42 -10.08
N CYS A 186 0.54 16.08 -10.05
CA CYS A 186 0.68 17.42 -10.55
C CYS A 186 2.01 17.57 -11.27
N LEU A 187 2.03 18.47 -12.26
CA LEU A 187 3.16 18.68 -13.15
C LEU A 187 3.68 20.11 -12.98
N ASP A 188 5.00 20.24 -12.81
CA ASP A 188 5.68 21.50 -13.06
C ASP A 188 6.10 21.54 -14.52
N SER A 189 5.35 22.28 -15.33
CA SER A 189 5.55 22.37 -16.79
C SER A 189 6.91 22.96 -17.15
N GLY A 190 7.52 23.78 -16.28
CA GLY A 190 8.83 24.38 -16.49
C GLY A 190 9.99 23.39 -16.33
N SER A 191 9.90 22.46 -15.37
CA SER A 191 10.97 21.49 -15.08
C SER A 191 10.69 20.07 -15.57
N GLY A 192 9.46 19.75 -15.96
CA GLY A 192 9.03 18.39 -16.26
C GLY A 192 8.95 17.48 -15.02
N LEU A 193 9.01 18.06 -13.82
CA LEU A 193 8.87 17.32 -12.57
C LEU A 193 7.39 17.02 -12.31
N VAL A 194 7.11 15.78 -11.95
CA VAL A 194 5.79 15.29 -11.55
C VAL A 194 5.82 14.93 -10.08
N ALA A 195 5.03 15.60 -9.26
CA ALA A 195 4.75 15.12 -7.91
C ALA A 195 3.51 14.23 -7.95
N VAL A 196 3.55 13.13 -7.21
CA VAL A 196 2.44 12.18 -7.13
C VAL A 196 2.14 11.81 -5.68
N ARG A 197 0.87 11.59 -5.40
CA ARG A 197 0.37 11.07 -4.14
C ARG A 197 -0.49 9.85 -4.37
N LEU A 198 -0.32 8.88 -3.48
CA LEU A 198 -1.10 7.66 -3.45
C LEU A 198 -1.66 7.43 -2.06
N GLN A 199 -2.99 7.39 -1.95
CA GLN A 199 -3.71 7.18 -0.70
C GLN A 199 -4.50 5.87 -0.77
N GLN A 200 -4.17 4.92 0.10
CA GLN A 200 -4.83 3.63 0.21
C GLN A 200 -5.58 3.49 1.52
N GLU A 201 -6.67 2.73 1.49
CA GLU A 201 -7.43 2.29 2.65
C GLU A 201 -7.45 0.78 2.75
N PHE A 202 -7.32 0.26 3.97
CA PHE A 202 -7.48 -1.15 4.25
C PHE A 202 -8.07 -1.33 5.64
N ARG A 203 -8.79 -2.44 5.85
CA ARG A 203 -9.35 -2.78 7.16
C ARG A 203 -8.31 -3.49 8.01
N ALA A 204 -8.01 -2.99 9.20
CA ALA A 204 -7.21 -3.72 10.16
C ALA A 204 -8.03 -4.83 10.85
N ASN A 205 -7.36 -5.77 11.53
CA ASN A 205 -8.05 -6.74 12.38
C ASN A 205 -8.81 -6.00 13.49
N GLY A 206 -10.14 -6.15 13.48
CA GLY A 206 -11.08 -5.38 14.30
C GLY A 206 -11.98 -4.42 13.50
N GLY A 207 -11.93 -4.45 12.17
CA GLY A 207 -12.86 -3.70 11.30
C GLY A 207 -12.56 -2.21 11.14
N ARG A 208 -11.64 -1.65 11.94
CA ARG A 208 -11.18 -0.26 11.83
C ARG A 208 -10.50 -0.02 10.48
N LEU A 209 -10.97 0.98 9.75
CA LEU A 209 -10.34 1.44 8.52
C LEU A 209 -9.01 2.15 8.87
N GLN A 210 -7.94 1.75 8.21
CA GLN A 210 -6.64 2.40 8.26
C GLN A 210 -6.31 2.97 6.88
N THR A 211 -5.57 4.06 6.87
CA THR A 211 -5.19 4.77 5.66
C THR A 211 -3.68 4.94 5.62
N ILE A 212 -3.08 4.73 4.45
CA ILE A 212 -1.66 5.00 4.20
C ILE A 212 -1.58 5.97 3.04
N SER A 213 -0.85 7.06 3.23
CA SER A 213 -0.50 7.99 2.16
C SER A 213 0.99 7.89 1.89
N SER A 214 1.36 7.93 0.61
CA SER A 214 2.74 8.12 0.18
C SER A 214 2.78 9.22 -0.86
N GLU A 215 3.79 10.06 -0.77
CA GLU A 215 4.04 11.19 -1.67
C GLU A 215 5.46 11.09 -2.19
N THR A 216 5.66 11.38 -3.47
CA THR A 216 7.00 11.39 -4.07
C THR A 216 7.07 12.39 -5.20
N LEU A 217 8.22 13.03 -5.32
CA LEU A 217 8.61 13.82 -6.47
C LEU A 217 9.35 12.93 -7.48
N LEU A 218 9.03 13.06 -8.76
CA LEU A 218 9.57 12.26 -9.86
C LEU A 218 9.90 13.21 -11.01
N GLY A 219 10.99 12.96 -11.74
CA GLY A 219 11.29 13.71 -12.97
C GLY A 219 11.08 12.84 -14.21
N SER A 220 10.61 13.43 -15.29
CA SER A 220 10.81 12.84 -16.62
C SER A 220 12.32 12.87 -16.93
N GLY A 221 12.88 11.75 -17.36
CA GLY A 221 14.28 11.73 -17.81
C GLY A 221 14.42 12.66 -19.02
N GLY A 222 15.27 13.68 -18.88
CA GLY A 222 15.68 14.54 -20.00
C GLY A 222 16.58 13.82 -20.98
#